data_AF-A0A383DC43-F1
#
_entry.id   AF-A0A383DC43-F1
#
_cell.length_a   1.000
_cell.length_b   1.000
_cell.length_c   1.000
_cell.angle_alpha   90.00
_cell.angle_beta   90.00
_cell.angle_gamma   90.00
#
_symmetry.space_group_name_H-M   'P 1'
#
loop_
_entity.id
_entity.type
_entity.pdbx_description
1 polymer ?
#
loop_
_entity_poly.entity_id
_entity_poly.type
_entity_poly.pdbx_seq_one_letter_code
_entity_poly.pdbx_strand_id
1 'polypeptide(L)'
;MTQYHHLSLEDIESLAVGAWILGTGGGGSPYLGLLNMRQLYAHGKRIRLMPPEALDDGDLVAVVSNQGAPLVGQERLTDSRNVARAVALMEEITGNHFRAIMSLEIGGGNSIQPLMAAAHLDRPVVDADCMGRAYP
;
A
#
# COMPACT_ATOMS: atom_id res chain seq x y z
N MET A 1 -16.36 12.32 -14.45
CA MET A 1 -16.42 10.97 -13.86
C MET A 1 -15.03 10.66 -13.35
N THR A 2 -14.83 10.56 -12.05
CA THR A 2 -13.53 10.23 -11.45
C THR A 2 -13.26 8.75 -11.75
N GLN A 3 -12.37 8.48 -12.70
CA GLN A 3 -12.16 7.14 -13.24
C GLN A 3 -11.06 6.43 -12.44
N TYR A 4 -11.32 5.20 -12.02
CA TYR A 4 -10.31 4.34 -11.42
C TYR A 4 -9.30 3.91 -12.48
N HIS A 5 -8.02 3.89 -12.11
CA HIS A 5 -6.97 3.35 -12.95
C HIS A 5 -6.60 1.93 -12.49
N HIS A 6 -6.53 0.97 -13.41
CA HIS A 6 -6.12 -0.39 -13.08
C HIS A 6 -4.62 -0.53 -13.27
N LEU A 7 -3.91 -0.85 -12.18
CA LEU A 7 -2.46 -1.03 -12.25
C LEU A 7 -2.15 -2.38 -12.89
N SER A 8 -1.31 -2.35 -13.92
CA SER A 8 -0.63 -3.52 -14.45
C SER A 8 0.51 -3.94 -13.53
N LEU A 9 1.09 -5.13 -13.75
CA LEU A 9 2.28 -5.53 -13.00
C LEU A 9 3.47 -4.61 -13.32
N GLU A 10 3.59 -4.12 -14.55
CA GLU A 10 4.63 -3.19 -14.97
C GLU A 10 4.52 -1.86 -14.21
N ASP A 11 3.31 -1.35 -13.99
CA ASP A 11 3.10 -0.15 -13.18
C ASP A 11 3.59 -0.35 -11.73
N ILE A 12 3.39 -1.54 -11.16
CA ILE A 12 3.88 -1.88 -9.82
C ILE A 12 5.41 -1.96 -9.78
N GLU A 13 6.04 -2.48 -10.84
CA GLU A 13 7.52 -2.50 -10.98
C GLU A 13 8.08 -1.07 -11.05
N SER A 14 7.49 -0.23 -11.90
CA SER A 14 7.88 1.17 -12.05
C SER A 14 7.65 1.95 -10.76
N LEU A 15 6.53 1.71 -10.06
CA LEU A 15 6.24 2.32 -8.77
C LEU A 15 7.31 1.95 -7.73
N ALA A 16 7.71 0.68 -7.64
CA ALA A 16 8.73 0.25 -6.68
C ALA A 16 10.06 0.98 -6.88
N VAL A 17 10.47 1.21 -8.14
CA VAL A 17 11.68 1.98 -8.48
C VAL A 17 11.48 3.46 -8.16
N GLY A 18 10.36 4.05 -8.59
CA GLY A 18 10.04 5.46 -8.36
C GLY A 18 9.96 5.81 -6.87
N ALA A 19 9.25 5.00 -6.09
CA ALA A 19 9.14 5.14 -4.64
C ALA A 19 10.48 5.04 -3.92
N TRP A 20 11.39 4.19 -4.40
CA TRP A 20 12.74 4.10 -3.85
C TRP A 20 13.55 5.38 -4.06
N ILE A 21 13.37 6.05 -5.21
CA ILE A 21 13.99 7.35 -5.51
C ILE A 21 13.33 8.47 -4.70
N LEU A 22 12.00 8.54 -4.73
CA LEU A 22 11.20 9.57 -4.04
C LEU A 22 11.22 9.44 -2.52
N GLY A 23 11.62 8.28 -2.00
CA GLY A 23 11.80 8.05 -0.57
C GLY A 23 12.97 8.82 0.05
N THR A 24 13.83 9.48 -0.72
CA THR A 24 14.95 10.30 -0.20
C THR A 24 15.87 9.54 0.78
N GLY A 25 15.98 8.22 0.63
CA GLY A 25 16.77 7.32 1.50
C GLY A 25 16.00 6.69 2.66
N GLY A 26 14.72 7.00 2.85
CA GLY A 26 13.82 6.42 3.86
C GLY A 26 12.78 5.43 3.30
N GLY A 27 11.85 4.99 4.15
CA GLY A 27 10.71 4.14 3.77
C GLY A 27 11.00 2.65 3.55
N GLY A 28 12.26 2.23 3.71
CA GLY A 28 12.66 0.82 3.65
C GLY A 28 12.65 0.22 2.24
N SER A 29 13.26 -0.95 2.04
CA SER A 29 13.39 -1.56 0.71
C SER A 29 12.05 -2.04 0.14
N PRO A 30 11.68 -1.67 -1.10
CA PRO A 30 10.46 -2.18 -1.73
C PRO A 30 10.60 -3.62 -2.23
N TYR A 31 11.82 -4.18 -2.25
CA TYR A 31 12.09 -5.44 -2.94
C TYR A 31 11.21 -6.61 -2.50
N LEU A 32 11.11 -6.86 -1.19
CA LEU A 32 10.28 -7.97 -0.67
C LEU A 32 8.78 -7.71 -0.89
N GLY A 33 8.34 -6.46 -0.82
CA GLY A 33 6.97 -6.07 -1.16
C GLY A 33 6.67 -6.33 -2.64
N LEU A 34 7.58 -5.96 -3.53
CA LEU A 34 7.47 -6.19 -4.96
C LEU A 34 7.39 -7.69 -5.30
N LEU A 35 8.20 -8.54 -4.64
CA LEU A 35 8.10 -9.99 -4.81
C LEU A 35 6.74 -10.54 -4.39
N ASN A 36 6.19 -10.06 -3.27
CA ASN A 36 4.82 -10.39 -2.85
C ASN A 36 3.79 -9.95 -3.89
N MET A 37 3.91 -8.73 -4.43
CA MET A 37 2.99 -8.22 -5.44
C MET A 37 3.04 -9.05 -6.73
N ARG A 38 4.23 -9.44 -7.20
CA ARG A 38 4.39 -10.37 -8.33
C ARG A 38 3.63 -11.68 -8.10
N GLN A 39 3.79 -12.27 -6.91
CA GLN A 39 3.06 -13.50 -6.56
C GLN A 39 1.55 -13.26 -6.53
N LEU A 40 1.07 -12.18 -5.92
CA LEU A 40 -0.35 -11.85 -5.88
C LEU A 40 -0.94 -11.67 -7.29
N TYR A 41 -0.22 -10.98 -8.18
CA TYR A 41 -0.64 -10.79 -9.58
C TYR A 41 -0.66 -12.10 -10.37
N ALA A 42 0.30 -13.01 -10.13
CA ALA A 42 0.31 -14.35 -10.69
C ALA A 42 -0.91 -15.19 -10.22
N HIS A 43 -1.43 -14.92 -9.02
CA HIS A 43 -2.67 -15.52 -8.50
C HIS A 43 -3.94 -14.72 -8.87
N GLY A 44 -3.85 -13.83 -9.86
CA GLY A 44 -5.01 -13.12 -10.42
C GLY A 44 -5.46 -11.88 -9.64
N LYS A 45 -4.76 -11.47 -8.58
CA LYS A 45 -5.06 -10.21 -7.88
C LYS A 45 -4.76 -9.00 -8.75
N ARG A 46 -5.55 -7.95 -8.62
CA ARG A 46 -5.40 -6.69 -9.37
C ARG A 46 -5.66 -5.51 -8.45
N ILE A 47 -4.94 -4.42 -8.69
CA ILE A 47 -5.11 -3.19 -7.92
C ILE A 47 -5.86 -2.16 -8.73
N ARG A 48 -6.81 -1.50 -8.06
CA ARG A 48 -7.50 -0.31 -8.55
C ARG A 48 -6.92 0.90 -7.83
N LEU A 49 -6.39 1.84 -8.58
CA LEU A 49 -5.97 3.14 -8.12
C LEU A 49 -7.18 4.10 -8.20
N MET A 50 -7.51 4.72 -7.09
CA MET A 50 -8.62 5.63 -6.90
C MET A 50 -8.08 7.07 -6.82
N PRO A 51 -8.55 8.00 -7.66
CA PRO A 51 -8.24 9.41 -7.50
C PRO A 51 -8.86 9.96 -6.19
N PRO A 52 -8.17 10.82 -5.42
CA PRO A 52 -8.68 11.35 -4.15
C PRO A 52 -10.03 12.05 -4.26
N GLU A 53 -10.35 12.64 -5.41
CA GLU A 53 -11.63 13.32 -5.69
C GLU A 53 -12.81 12.35 -5.81
N ALA A 54 -12.58 11.04 -5.69
CA ALA A 54 -13.62 10.01 -5.63
C ALA A 54 -14.04 9.64 -4.19
N LEU A 55 -13.42 10.25 -3.17
CA LEU A 55 -13.80 10.09 -1.77
C LEU A 55 -14.89 11.09 -1.39
N ASP A 56 -15.88 10.61 -0.64
CA ASP A 56 -16.87 11.46 0.00
C ASP A 56 -16.35 11.98 1.35
N ASP A 57 -16.87 13.11 1.85
CA ASP A 57 -16.40 13.75 3.11
C ASP A 57 -16.42 12.82 4.35
N GLY A 58 -17.30 11.82 4.34
CA GLY A 58 -17.43 10.84 5.42
C GLY A 58 -16.67 9.54 5.21
N ASP A 59 -16.01 9.36 4.07
CA ASP A 59 -15.27 8.13 3.77
C ASP A 59 -14.03 8.01 4.65
N LEU A 60 -13.87 6.84 5.25
CA LEU A 60 -12.67 6.51 6.03
C LEU A 60 -11.64 5.82 5.14
N VAL A 61 -10.38 6.21 5.26
CA VAL A 61 -9.26 5.64 4.51
C VAL A 61 -8.29 4.97 5.48
N ALA A 62 -7.96 3.71 5.22
CA ALA A 62 -6.94 3.00 5.98
C ALA A 62 -5.55 3.48 5.54
N VAL A 63 -4.89 4.29 6.36
CA VAL A 63 -3.51 4.71 6.12
C VAL A 63 -2.56 3.64 6.63
N VAL A 64 -1.78 3.06 5.74
CA VAL A 64 -0.97 1.87 6.00
C VAL A 64 0.52 2.18 5.80
N SER A 65 1.32 1.67 6.73
CA SER A 65 2.79 1.72 6.71
C SER A 65 3.36 0.57 7.52
N ASN A 66 4.65 0.29 7.36
CA ASN A 66 5.40 -0.56 8.25
C ASN A 66 6.36 0.28 9.10
N GLN A 67 6.39 0.02 10.42
CA GLN A 67 7.32 0.66 11.34
C GLN A 67 8.06 -0.39 12.17
N GLY A 68 9.35 -0.16 12.38
CA GLY A 68 10.21 -1.05 13.15
C GLY A 68 11.64 -1.06 12.64
N ALA A 69 12.45 -1.95 13.21
CA ALA A 69 13.85 -2.09 12.83
C ALA A 69 13.97 -2.68 11.41
N PRO A 70 14.64 -2.01 10.45
CA PRO A 70 14.79 -2.51 9.08
C PRO A 70 15.40 -3.91 9.00
N LEU A 71 16.35 -4.22 9.89
CA LEU A 71 17.03 -5.51 9.95
C LEU A 71 16.05 -6.67 10.17
N VAL A 72 15.04 -6.49 11.03
CA VAL A 72 14.04 -7.53 11.32
C VAL A 72 13.24 -7.87 10.05
N GLY A 73 12.89 -6.86 9.25
CA GLY A 73 12.18 -7.06 7.99
C GLY A 73 13.03 -7.74 6.91
N GLN A 74 14.37 -7.67 7.02
CA GLN A 74 15.29 -8.37 6.12
C GLN A 74 15.51 -9.83 6.53
N GLU A 75 15.54 -10.11 7.82
CA GLU A 75 15.74 -11.46 8.36
C GLU A 75 14.46 -12.30 8.37
N ARG A 76 13.30 -11.65 8.50
CA ARG A 76 11.98 -12.30 8.55
C ARG A 76 11.14 -11.91 7.36
N LEU A 77 10.90 -12.89 6.48
CA LEU A 77 10.04 -12.70 5.31
C LEU A 77 8.65 -12.22 5.75
N THR A 78 8.20 -11.13 5.12
CA THR A 78 6.89 -10.54 5.41
C THR A 78 5.81 -11.29 4.63
N ASP A 79 4.82 -11.82 5.36
CA ASP A 79 3.58 -12.31 4.77
C ASP A 79 2.67 -11.12 4.43
N SER A 80 2.34 -10.95 3.15
CA SER A 80 1.45 -9.88 2.67
C SER A 80 0.06 -9.90 3.32
N ARG A 81 -0.38 -11.02 3.91
CA ARG A 81 -1.65 -11.08 4.63
C ARG A 81 -1.63 -10.33 5.95
N ASN A 82 -0.46 -10.09 6.55
CA ASN A 82 -0.34 -9.40 7.83
C ASN A 82 -0.83 -7.95 7.75
N VAL A 83 -0.49 -7.25 6.66
CA VAL A 83 -0.92 -5.87 6.47
C VAL A 83 -2.43 -5.78 6.24
N ALA A 84 -3.01 -6.72 5.50
CA ALA A 84 -4.47 -6.82 5.32
C ALA A 84 -5.19 -7.12 6.65
N ARG A 85 -4.62 -8.00 7.47
CA ARG A 85 -5.15 -8.35 8.78
C ARG A 85 -5.17 -7.16 9.73
N ALA A 86 -4.15 -6.31 9.70
CA ALA A 86 -4.10 -5.09 10.51
C ALA A 86 -5.27 -4.14 10.19
N VAL A 87 -5.54 -3.92 8.90
CA VAL A 87 -6.68 -3.10 8.45
C VAL A 87 -8.01 -3.73 8.88
N ALA A 88 -8.21 -5.03 8.63
CA ALA A 88 -9.44 -5.73 9.00
C ALA A 88 -9.71 -5.72 10.52
N LEU A 89 -8.65 -5.88 11.34
CA LEU A 89 -8.76 -5.83 12.79
C LEU A 89 -9.14 -4.43 13.27
N MET A 90 -8.63 -3.38 12.64
CA MET A 90 -9.00 -2.00 12.98
C MET A 90 -10.48 -1.72 12.69
N GLU A 91 -11.02 -2.25 11.58
CA GLU A 91 -12.45 -2.20 11.30
C GLU A 91 -13.28 -2.92 12.36
N GLU A 92 -12.87 -4.14 12.74
CA GLU A 92 -13.54 -4.94 13.78
C GLU A 92 -13.59 -4.20 15.13
N ILE A 93 -12.46 -3.63 15.56
CA ILE A 93 -12.35 -2.95 16.86
C ILE A 93 -13.14 -1.64 16.88
N THR A 94 -13.10 -0.89 15.78
CA THR A 94 -13.72 0.45 15.73
C THR A 94 -15.19 0.41 15.32
N GLY A 95 -15.66 -0.70 14.73
CA GLY A 95 -16.98 -0.80 14.12
C GLY A 95 -17.13 0.01 12.82
N ASN A 96 -16.03 0.55 12.29
CA ASN A 96 -16.01 1.35 11.07
C ASN A 96 -15.55 0.52 9.86
N HIS A 97 -15.93 0.96 8.67
CA HIS A 97 -15.44 0.38 7.41
C HIS A 97 -14.61 1.39 6.64
N PHE A 98 -13.43 0.98 6.17
CA PHE A 98 -12.59 1.81 5.31
C PHE A 98 -13.00 1.66 3.85
N ARG A 99 -13.32 2.78 3.21
CA ARG A 99 -13.63 2.89 1.79
C ARG A 99 -12.44 2.47 0.91
N ALA A 100 -11.25 2.91 1.28
CA ALA A 100 -10.03 2.74 0.52
C ALA A 100 -8.81 2.57 1.44
N ILE A 101 -7.67 2.25 0.84
CA ILE A 101 -6.38 2.11 1.53
C ILE A 101 -5.42 3.15 0.93
N MET A 102 -4.54 3.72 1.73
CA MET A 102 -3.57 4.72 1.28
C MET A 102 -2.23 4.50 1.95
N SER A 103 -1.15 4.93 1.30
CA SER A 103 0.16 4.92 1.97
C SER A 103 0.26 6.05 2.98
N LEU A 104 0.97 5.80 4.08
CA LEU A 104 1.41 6.90 4.96
C LEU A 104 2.42 7.81 4.23
N GLU A 105 3.34 7.20 3.48
CA GLU A 105 4.40 7.91 2.77
C GLU A 105 4.77 7.16 1.49
N ILE A 106 5.05 7.88 0.41
CA ILE A 106 5.48 7.27 -0.86
C ILE A 106 6.87 6.60 -0.80
N GLY A 107 7.57 6.72 0.33
CA GLY A 107 8.95 6.27 0.47
C GLY A 107 9.12 4.76 0.40
N GLY A 108 9.93 4.30 -0.56
CA GLY A 108 10.45 2.94 -0.60
C GLY A 108 9.37 1.85 -0.46
N GLY A 109 9.54 0.94 0.50
CA GLY A 109 8.66 -0.19 0.73
C GLY A 109 7.32 0.18 1.36
N ASN A 110 7.21 1.34 2.02
CA ASN A 110 5.94 1.85 2.54
C ASN A 110 4.94 2.18 1.42
N SER A 111 5.42 2.50 0.21
CA SER A 111 4.56 2.63 -0.98
C SER A 111 3.88 1.31 -1.39
N ILE A 112 4.48 0.15 -1.06
CA ILE A 112 4.00 -1.17 -1.49
C ILE A 112 3.06 -1.81 -0.47
N GLN A 113 3.15 -1.45 0.81
CA GLN A 113 2.30 -2.00 1.86
C GLN A 113 0.79 -1.84 1.59
N PRO A 114 0.29 -0.66 1.14
CA PRO A 114 -1.11 -0.47 0.79
C PRO A 114 -1.58 -1.37 -0.36
N LEU A 115 -0.73 -1.58 -1.37
CA LEU A 115 -1.03 -2.44 -2.53
C LEU A 115 -1.26 -3.88 -2.08
N MET A 116 -0.42 -4.38 -1.17
CA MET A 116 -0.56 -5.73 -0.62
C MET A 116 -1.86 -5.87 0.19
N ALA A 117 -2.19 -4.88 1.03
CA ALA A 117 -3.45 -4.87 1.77
C ALA A 117 -4.66 -4.85 0.82
N ALA A 118 -4.62 -3.98 -0.19
CA ALA A 118 -5.66 -3.81 -1.20
C ALA A 118 -5.90 -5.09 -2.01
N ALA A 119 -4.84 -5.80 -2.41
CA ALA A 119 -4.95 -7.08 -3.12
C ALA A 119 -5.69 -8.15 -2.30
N HIS A 120 -5.49 -8.18 -0.99
CA HIS A 120 -6.14 -9.15 -0.11
C HIS A 120 -7.57 -8.75 0.25
N LEU A 121 -7.83 -7.47 0.48
CA LEU A 121 -9.12 -6.94 0.91
C LEU A 121 -10.06 -6.56 -0.24
N ASP A 122 -9.59 -6.61 -1.49
CA ASP A 122 -10.31 -6.17 -2.69
C ASP A 122 -10.77 -4.70 -2.62
N ARG A 123 -9.89 -3.84 -2.12
CA ARG A 123 -10.15 -2.40 -1.95
C ARG A 123 -9.28 -1.56 -2.89
N PRO A 124 -9.76 -0.39 -3.31
CA PRO A 124 -8.93 0.52 -4.06
C PRO A 124 -7.84 1.15 -3.19
N VAL A 125 -6.73 1.52 -3.83
CA VAL A 125 -5.67 2.34 -3.24
C VAL A 125 -5.88 3.78 -3.69
N VAL A 126 -5.86 4.73 -2.76
CA VAL A 126 -5.94 6.16 -3.09
C VAL A 126 -4.62 6.61 -3.72
N ASP A 127 -4.68 7.36 -4.81
CA ASP A 127 -3.53 7.98 -5.48
C ASP A 127 -3.03 9.21 -4.71
N ALA A 128 -2.58 8.96 -3.48
CA ALA A 128 -2.05 9.96 -2.59
C ALA A 128 -1.23 9.28 -1.48
N ASP A 129 -0.49 10.11 -0.74
CA ASP A 129 0.11 9.76 0.53
C ASP A 129 0.08 10.96 1.48
N CYS A 130 0.45 10.78 2.75
CA CYS A 130 0.36 11.86 3.73
C CYS A 130 1.55 12.84 3.71
N MET A 131 2.62 12.56 2.95
CA MET A 131 3.91 13.23 3.14
C MET A 131 4.62 13.67 1.84
N GLY A 132 4.37 13.02 0.70
CA GLY A 132 5.06 13.22 -0.58
C GLY A 132 6.52 12.74 -0.62
N ARG A 133 7.05 12.21 0.49
CA ARG A 133 8.40 11.66 0.66
C ARG A 133 8.46 10.75 1.89
N ALA A 134 9.58 10.08 2.14
CA ALA A 134 9.79 9.46 3.45
C ALA A 134 10.12 10.50 4.53
N TYR A 135 9.59 10.36 5.74
CA TYR A 135 9.82 11.28 6.87
C TYR A 135 10.17 10.52 8.17
N PRO A 136 11.20 10.93 8.94
CA PRO A 136 11.61 10.27 10.19
C PRO A 136 10.72 10.57 11.40
#